data_AF-A0A2D9EBA8-F1
#
_entry.id   AF-A0A2D9EBA8-F1
#
_cell.length_a   1.000
_cell.length_b   1.000
_cell.length_c   1.000
_cell.angle_alpha   90.00
_cell.angle_beta   90.00
_cell.angle_gamma   90.00
#
_symmetry.space_group_name_H-M   'P 1'
#
loop_
_entity.id
_entity.type
_entity.pdbx_description
1 polymer ?
#
loop_
_entity_poly.entity_id
_entity_poly.type
_entity_poly.pdbx_seq_one_letter_code
_entity_poly.pdbx_strand_id
1 'polypeptide(L)'
;MENDKHIPLKDLVKTLYQGVKSMNQGEASNEEVNDLLTIAREIHERLAVLRYKAFEASVAEDKKVEDVALENETDESQIDLIDSIEEVSLAEKHQFKPLSSVGEGLTILERANFTSILFSNDDLNFNDMLDAVDKCRNTEEATRVFRKAMKPSGSKEDIELAQSTFEERIPRIF
;
A
#
# COMPACT_ATOMS: atom_id res chain seq x y z
N MET A 1 3.94 17.93 33.40
CA MET A 1 2.88 17.73 32.40
C MET A 1 3.03 18.86 31.40
N GLU A 2 3.89 18.66 30.41
CA GLU A 2 4.24 19.69 29.45
C GLU A 2 3.31 19.56 28.25
N ASN A 3 2.70 20.68 27.87
CA ASN A 3 1.69 20.78 26.82
C ASN A 3 2.09 19.99 25.58
N ASP A 4 1.34 18.93 25.31
CA ASP A 4 1.33 18.22 24.03
C ASP A 4 0.70 19.17 22.99
N LYS A 5 1.48 20.15 22.55
CA LYS A 5 1.08 21.11 21.53
C LYS A 5 0.96 20.33 20.24
N HIS A 6 -0.26 19.95 19.88
CA HIS A 6 -0.57 19.41 18.57
C HIS A 6 0.07 20.28 17.47
N ILE A 7 1.15 19.78 16.87
CA ILE A 7 1.83 20.43 15.75
C ILE A 7 0.97 20.19 14.51
N PRO A 8 0.51 21.21 13.79
CA PRO A 8 -0.25 21.01 12.55
C PRO A 8 0.53 20.23 11.49
N LEU A 9 -0.16 19.42 10.67
CA LEU A 9 0.48 18.61 9.62
C LEU A 9 1.32 19.45 8.64
N LYS A 10 0.84 20.66 8.30
CA LYS A 10 1.58 21.61 7.45
C LYS A 10 2.95 21.98 8.04
N ASP A 11 3.03 22.08 9.36
CA ASP A 11 4.24 22.51 10.06
C ASP A 11 5.22 21.33 10.17
N LEU A 12 4.72 20.10 10.37
CA LEU A 12 5.52 18.88 10.28
C LEU A 12 6.16 18.70 8.90
N VAL A 13 5.38 18.87 7.83
CA VAL A 13 5.89 18.78 6.44
C VAL A 13 6.93 19.86 6.16
N LYS A 14 6.72 21.08 6.66
CA LYS A 14 7.68 22.17 6.51
C LYS A 14 9.00 21.86 7.23
N THR A 15 8.94 21.33 8.44
CA THR A 15 10.13 20.94 9.20
C THR A 15 10.87 19.79 8.52
N LEU A 16 10.15 18.77 8.04
CA LEU A 16 10.74 17.66 7.28
C LEU A 16 11.46 18.16 6.03
N TYR A 17 10.81 19.04 5.26
CA TYR A 17 11.40 19.64 4.06
C TYR A 17 12.68 20.44 4.37
N GLN A 18 12.66 21.24 5.44
CA GLN A 18 13.82 22.03 5.85
C GLN A 18 14.98 21.13 6.27
N GLY A 19 14.73 20.09 7.07
CA GLY A 19 15.79 19.16 7.47
C GLY A 19 16.36 18.36 6.30
N VAL A 20 15.52 17.91 5.36
CA VAL A 20 16.01 17.27 4.12
C VAL A 20 16.87 18.22 3.29
N LYS A 21 16.53 19.51 3.25
CA LYS A 21 17.36 20.53 2.59
C LYS A 21 18.74 20.65 3.25
N SER A 22 18.80 20.71 4.58
CA SER A 22 20.06 20.75 5.32
C SER A 22 20.89 19.47 5.13
N MET A 23 20.24 18.30 5.09
CA MET A 23 20.89 17.02 4.76
C MET A 23 21.56 17.05 3.39
N ASN A 24 20.85 17.56 2.37
CA ASN A 24 21.38 17.66 1.01
C ASN A 24 22.54 18.67 0.88
N GLN A 25 22.68 19.58 1.85
CA GLN A 25 23.80 20.51 1.94
C GLN A 25 25.00 19.92 2.70
N GLY A 26 24.87 18.70 3.24
CA GLY A 26 25.92 18.02 4.01
C GLY A 26 26.07 18.54 5.43
N GLU A 27 25.10 19.31 5.92
CA GLU A 27 25.15 19.99 7.23
C GLU A 27 24.42 19.22 8.33
N ALA A 28 23.80 18.08 8.01
CA ALA A 28 22.95 17.36 8.95
C ALA A 28 23.73 16.46 9.92
N SER A 29 23.44 16.57 11.21
CA SER A 29 23.94 15.69 12.27
C SER A 29 23.19 14.35 12.32
N ASN A 30 23.74 13.37 13.05
CA ASN A 30 23.06 12.08 13.24
C ASN A 30 21.76 12.25 14.03
N GLU A 31 21.77 13.15 15.01
CA GLU A 31 20.60 13.53 15.80
C GLU A 31 19.51 14.13 14.90
N GLU A 32 19.86 15.04 13.99
CA GLU A 32 18.91 15.65 13.06
C GLU A 32 18.29 14.63 12.09
N VAL A 33 19.05 13.62 11.66
CA VAL A 33 18.51 12.52 10.83
C VAL A 33 17.51 11.67 11.62
N ASN A 34 17.77 11.39 12.90
CA ASN A 34 16.83 10.67 13.75
C ASN A 34 15.56 11.47 14.05
N ASP A 35 15.69 12.78 14.22
CA ASP A 35 14.54 13.68 14.39
C ASP A 35 13.69 13.73 13.12
N LEU A 36 14.31 13.75 11.94
CA LEU A 36 13.59 13.68 10.66
C LEU A 36 12.85 12.36 10.48
N LEU A 37 13.44 11.24 10.92
CA LEU A 37 12.78 9.95 10.92
C LEU A 37 11.53 9.95 11.83
N THR A 38 11.63 10.60 13.00
CA THR A 38 10.50 10.76 13.92
C THR A 38 9.38 11.58 13.30
N ILE A 39 9.72 12.70 12.65
CA ILE A 39 8.74 13.55 11.95
C ILE A 39 8.07 12.79 10.79
N ALA A 40 8.84 12.01 10.02
CA ALA A 40 8.31 11.22 8.92
C ALA A 40 7.30 10.17 9.39
N ARG A 41 7.57 9.49 10.52
CA ARG A 41 6.64 8.54 11.14
C ARG A 41 5.35 9.22 11.59
N GLU A 42 5.45 10.37 12.25
CA GLU A 42 4.29 11.14 12.69
C GLU A 42 3.39 11.55 11.51
N ILE A 43 4.01 12.00 10.40
CA ILE A 43 3.28 12.34 9.16
C ILE A 43 2.58 11.09 8.61
N HIS A 44 3.28 9.96 8.52
CA HIS A 44 2.71 8.71 8.03
C HIS A 44 1.49 8.26 8.85
N GLU A 45 1.59 8.26 10.18
CA GLU A 45 0.49 7.86 11.07
C GLU A 45 -0.74 8.75 10.88
N ARG A 46 -0.55 10.07 10.79
CA ARG A 46 -1.66 11.00 10.56
C ARG A 46 -2.28 10.84 9.18
N LEU A 47 -1.48 10.60 8.15
CA LEU A 47 -1.98 10.30 6.81
C LEU A 47 -2.76 9.00 6.77
N ALA A 48 -2.33 7.97 7.52
CA ALA A 48 -3.06 6.71 7.64
C ALA A 48 -4.45 6.93 8.27
N VAL A 49 -4.54 7.74 9.34
CA VAL A 49 -5.83 8.12 9.96
C VAL A 49 -6.70 8.91 8.98
N LEU A 50 -6.14 9.88 8.25
CA LEU A 50 -6.89 10.66 7.27
C LEU A 50 -7.39 9.79 6.12
N ARG A 51 -6.57 8.84 5.64
CA ARG A 51 -6.96 7.85 4.64
C ARG A 51 -8.15 7.02 5.12
N TYR A 52 -8.11 6.56 6.37
CA TYR A 52 -9.21 5.82 6.98
C TYR A 52 -10.49 6.67 7.09
N LYS A 53 -10.37 7.92 7.56
CA LYS A 53 -11.51 8.85 7.67
C LYS A 53 -12.12 9.20 6.30
N ALA A 54 -11.29 9.41 5.29
CA ALA A 54 -11.74 9.66 3.92
C ALA A 54 -12.50 8.43 3.37
N PHE A 55 -12.02 7.23 3.70
CA PHE A 55 -12.71 5.99 3.36
C PHE A 55 -14.07 5.87 4.07
N GLU A 56 -14.13 6.07 5.40
CA GLU A 56 -15.40 6.07 6.13
C GLU A 56 -16.40 7.07 5.57
N ALA A 57 -15.94 8.27 5.20
CA ALA A 57 -16.78 9.28 4.58
C ALA A 57 -17.33 8.82 3.21
N SER A 58 -16.51 8.23 2.35
CA SER A 58 -16.98 7.69 1.06
C SER A 58 -18.00 6.57 1.22
N VAL A 59 -17.81 5.68 2.20
CA VAL A 59 -18.76 4.58 2.48
C VAL A 59 -20.05 5.12 3.10
N ALA A 60 -19.98 6.15 3.92
CA ALA A 60 -21.17 6.80 4.48
C ALA A 60 -21.96 7.58 3.42
N GLU A 61 -21.30 8.12 2.40
CA GLU A 61 -21.96 8.71 1.23
C GLU A 61 -22.64 7.63 0.39
N ASP A 62 -21.98 6.51 0.11
CA ASP A 62 -22.56 5.37 -0.63
C ASP A 62 -23.79 4.78 0.08
N LYS A 63 -23.74 4.61 1.41
CA LYS A 63 -24.89 4.15 2.22
C LYS A 63 -26.06 5.13 2.19
N LYS A 64 -25.80 6.43 2.13
CA LYS A 64 -26.87 7.45 2.01
C LYS A 64 -27.54 7.43 0.64
N VAL A 65 -26.87 6.99 -0.43
CA VAL A 65 -27.51 6.84 -1.74
C VAL A 65 -28.39 5.59 -1.81
N GLU A 66 -28.02 4.52 -1.07
CA GLU A 66 -28.85 3.32 -0.91
C GLU A 66 -30.07 3.54 0.01
N ASP A 67 -29.93 4.29 1.11
CA ASP A 67 -31.05 4.55 2.04
C ASP A 67 -32.17 5.43 1.42
N VAL A 68 -31.85 6.33 0.48
CA VAL A 68 -32.87 7.18 -0.19
C VAL A 68 -33.68 6.40 -1.23
N ALA A 69 -33.24 5.21 -1.64
CA ALA A 69 -33.97 4.36 -2.57
C ALA A 69 -34.98 3.42 -1.89
N LEU A 70 -35.02 3.36 -0.55
CA LEU A 70 -35.79 2.36 0.21
C LEU A 70 -36.84 2.94 1.17
N GLU A 71 -37.34 4.16 0.93
CA GLU A 71 -38.53 4.67 1.64
C GLU A 71 -39.86 4.27 0.96
N ASN A 72 -39.94 3.11 0.31
CA ASN A 72 -41.23 2.51 -0.03
C ASN A 72 -41.27 1.03 0.39
N GLU A 73 -42.18 0.79 1.33
CA GLU A 73 -42.78 -0.48 1.71
C GLU A 73 -42.03 -1.31 2.77
N THR A 74 -42.53 -1.12 3.99
CA THR A 74 -42.61 -2.10 5.06
C THR A 74 -42.94 -3.50 4.55
N ASP A 75 -42.18 -4.53 4.92
CA ASP A 75 -42.71 -5.58 5.79
C ASP A 75 -41.64 -6.57 6.28
N GLU A 76 -41.94 -7.10 7.46
CA GLU A 76 -41.19 -8.07 8.23
C GLU A 76 -40.81 -9.32 7.40
N SER A 77 -39.52 -9.52 7.16
CA SER A 77 -38.98 -10.88 7.07
C SER A 77 -37.59 -10.91 7.68
N GLN A 78 -37.42 -11.79 8.65
CA GLN A 78 -36.11 -12.19 9.15
C GLN A 78 -35.26 -12.61 7.96
N ILE A 79 -34.36 -11.73 7.52
CA ILE A 79 -33.26 -12.11 6.67
C ILE A 79 -32.32 -12.88 7.59
N ASP A 80 -32.15 -14.17 7.29
CA ASP A 80 -31.32 -15.11 8.04
C ASP A 80 -29.89 -14.54 8.12
N LEU A 81 -29.52 -13.98 9.29
CA LEU A 81 -28.24 -13.30 9.52
C LEU A 81 -27.04 -14.21 9.25
N ILE A 82 -27.24 -15.52 9.10
CA ILE A 82 -26.20 -16.51 8.84
C ILE A 82 -25.71 -16.50 7.37
N ASP A 83 -26.57 -16.16 6.40
CA ASP A 83 -26.15 -16.09 4.98
C ASP A 83 -25.42 -14.78 4.64
N SER A 84 -25.46 -13.79 5.54
CA SER A 84 -24.67 -12.55 5.43
C SER A 84 -23.30 -12.64 6.12
N ILE A 85 -22.96 -13.77 6.76
CA ILE A 85 -21.66 -13.98 7.44
C ILE A 85 -20.59 -14.56 6.50
N GLU A 86 -20.88 -14.74 5.20
CA GLU A 86 -19.82 -14.70 4.17
C GLU A 86 -19.38 -13.24 3.88
N GLU A 87 -19.23 -12.43 4.94
CA GLU A 87 -18.44 -11.21 4.91
C GLU A 87 -16.96 -11.60 4.83
N VAL A 88 -16.48 -11.82 3.61
CA VAL A 88 -15.09 -11.48 3.29
C VAL A 88 -14.87 -10.06 3.83
N SER A 89 -13.95 -9.94 4.76
CA SER A 89 -13.62 -8.71 5.46
C SER A 89 -13.48 -7.57 4.45
N LEU A 90 -14.01 -6.39 4.75
CA LEU A 90 -13.86 -5.21 3.90
C LEU A 90 -12.38 -4.89 3.56
N ALA A 91 -11.44 -5.35 4.39
CA ALA A 91 -10.02 -5.31 4.11
C ALA A 91 -9.61 -6.24 2.95
N GLU A 92 -10.21 -7.43 2.86
CA GLU A 92 -10.05 -8.38 1.75
C GLU A 92 -10.66 -7.80 0.47
N LYS A 93 -11.88 -7.22 0.52
CA LYS A 93 -12.46 -6.52 -0.64
C LYS A 93 -11.56 -5.39 -1.19
N HIS A 94 -10.82 -4.70 -0.32
CA HIS A 94 -9.89 -3.64 -0.75
C HIS A 94 -8.53 -4.17 -1.24
N GLN A 95 -8.16 -5.41 -0.88
CA GLN A 95 -7.05 -6.14 -1.48
C GLN A 95 -7.35 -6.64 -2.90
N PHE A 96 -8.60 -6.59 -3.37
CA PHE A 96 -8.96 -6.96 -4.75
C PHE A 96 -9.20 -5.75 -5.66
N LYS A 97 -8.97 -4.52 -5.19
CA LYS A 97 -9.02 -3.36 -6.09
C LYS A 97 -7.94 -3.50 -7.18
N PRO A 98 -8.30 -3.22 -8.44
CA PRO A 98 -7.36 -3.29 -9.53
C PRO A 98 -6.24 -2.27 -9.31
N LEU A 99 -5.00 -2.73 -9.50
CA LEU A 99 -3.80 -1.92 -9.40
C LEU A 99 -3.54 -1.27 -10.77
N SER A 100 -3.08 -0.03 -10.78
CA SER A 100 -2.62 0.67 -11.99
C SER A 100 -1.25 0.20 -12.47
N SER A 101 -0.48 -0.45 -11.60
CA SER A 101 0.83 -1.05 -11.87
C SER A 101 1.07 -2.19 -10.89
N VAL A 102 1.84 -3.22 -11.27
CA VAL A 102 2.25 -4.29 -10.34
C VAL A 102 3.17 -3.73 -9.24
N GLY A 103 3.80 -2.59 -9.55
CA GLY A 103 4.58 -1.75 -8.66
C GLY A 103 3.75 -1.05 -7.57
N GLU A 104 2.45 -0.85 -7.81
CA GLU A 104 1.59 -0.05 -6.95
C GLU A 104 1.31 -0.75 -5.63
N GLY A 105 1.44 0.00 -4.54
CA GLY A 105 1.21 -0.50 -3.18
C GLY A 105 2.31 -1.42 -2.66
N LEU A 106 3.46 -1.53 -3.33
CA LEU A 106 4.66 -2.13 -2.74
C LEU A 106 5.21 -1.20 -1.67
N THR A 107 5.31 -1.70 -0.45
CA THR A 107 6.02 -1.01 0.64
C THR A 107 7.52 -0.97 0.33
N ILE A 108 8.23 -0.03 0.95
CA ILE A 108 9.69 0.07 0.84
C ILE A 108 10.36 -1.24 1.28
N LEU A 109 9.80 -1.89 2.30
CA LEU A 109 10.30 -3.16 2.80
C LEU A 109 10.10 -4.29 1.79
N GLU A 110 8.89 -4.43 1.22
CA GLU A 110 8.62 -5.43 0.19
C GLU A 110 9.50 -5.21 -1.04
N ARG A 111 9.67 -3.96 -1.49
CA ARG A 111 10.56 -3.61 -2.60
C ARG A 111 12.00 -4.05 -2.30
N ALA A 112 12.53 -3.68 -1.14
CA ALA A 112 13.88 -4.09 -0.74
C ALA A 112 14.03 -5.61 -0.65
N ASN A 113 13.02 -6.30 -0.12
CA ASN A 113 12.98 -7.75 0.01
C ASN A 113 12.99 -8.44 -1.37
N PHE A 114 12.11 -8.03 -2.27
CA PHE A 114 12.02 -8.59 -3.61
C PHE A 114 13.28 -8.31 -4.43
N THR A 115 13.80 -7.07 -4.40
CA THR A 115 15.03 -6.75 -5.12
C THR A 115 16.21 -7.58 -4.59
N SER A 116 16.33 -7.76 -3.28
CA SER A 116 17.40 -8.56 -2.67
C SER A 116 17.29 -10.05 -3.02
N ILE A 117 16.12 -10.65 -2.79
CA ILE A 117 15.91 -12.10 -2.90
C ILE A 117 15.71 -12.54 -4.34
N LEU A 118 14.90 -11.82 -5.12
CA LEU A 118 14.51 -12.26 -6.47
C LEU A 118 15.38 -11.68 -7.58
N PHE A 119 16.09 -10.58 -7.31
CA PHE A 119 16.88 -9.86 -8.31
C PHE A 119 18.34 -9.67 -7.89
N SER A 120 18.81 -10.31 -6.81
CA SER A 120 20.20 -10.24 -6.35
C SER A 120 20.69 -8.80 -6.11
N ASN A 121 19.84 -7.94 -5.56
CA ASN A 121 20.08 -6.50 -5.35
C ASN A 121 20.22 -5.66 -6.65
N ASP A 122 19.72 -6.16 -7.79
CA ASP A 122 19.71 -5.43 -9.05
C ASP A 122 18.42 -4.60 -9.22
N ASP A 123 18.45 -3.35 -8.73
CA ASP A 123 17.33 -2.40 -8.83
C ASP A 123 16.93 -2.08 -10.27
N LEU A 124 17.88 -2.06 -11.19
CA LEU A 124 17.60 -1.76 -12.61
C LEU A 124 16.77 -2.89 -13.21
N ASN A 125 17.22 -4.13 -13.04
CA ASN A 125 16.48 -5.30 -13.52
C ASN A 125 15.11 -5.45 -12.84
N PHE A 126 15.00 -5.08 -11.55
CA PHE A 126 13.70 -5.06 -10.87
C PHE A 126 12.73 -4.04 -11.48
N ASN A 127 13.16 -2.79 -11.69
CA ASN A 127 12.29 -1.76 -12.28
C ASN A 127 11.96 -2.08 -13.76
N ASP A 128 12.93 -2.58 -14.53
CA ASP A 128 12.70 -3.03 -15.92
C ASP A 128 11.67 -4.16 -15.99
N MET A 129 11.68 -5.06 -15.01
CA MET A 129 10.68 -6.13 -14.89
C MET A 129 9.29 -5.56 -14.58
N LEU A 130 9.17 -4.60 -13.65
CA LEU A 130 7.88 -3.94 -13.35
C LEU A 130 7.30 -3.29 -14.61
N ASP A 131 8.11 -2.52 -15.33
CA ASP A 131 7.72 -1.85 -16.57
C ASP A 131 7.32 -2.84 -17.67
N ALA A 132 7.94 -4.02 -17.72
CA ALA A 132 7.61 -5.06 -18.68
C ALA A 132 6.30 -5.78 -18.32
N VAL A 133 6.07 -6.03 -17.03
CA VAL A 133 4.83 -6.63 -16.52
C VAL A 133 3.63 -5.70 -16.77
N ASP A 134 3.78 -4.39 -16.52
CA ASP A 134 2.71 -3.40 -16.72
C ASP A 134 2.31 -3.23 -18.20
N LYS A 135 3.17 -3.64 -19.15
CA LYS A 135 2.88 -3.61 -20.59
C LYS A 135 2.26 -4.90 -21.13
N CYS A 136 2.13 -5.94 -20.31
CA CYS A 136 1.53 -7.21 -20.70
C CYS A 136 0.02 -7.05 -20.94
N ARG A 137 -0.61 -8.02 -21.60
CA ARG A 137 -2.06 -7.97 -21.90
C ARG A 137 -2.91 -8.89 -21.03
N ASN A 138 -2.27 -9.80 -20.31
CA ASN A 138 -2.93 -10.81 -19.50
C ASN A 138 -1.98 -11.33 -18.41
N THR A 139 -2.58 -11.96 -17.40
CA THR A 139 -1.91 -12.53 -16.23
C THR A 139 -0.84 -13.55 -16.61
N GLU A 140 -1.10 -14.43 -17.57
CA GLU A 140 -0.16 -15.50 -17.95
C GLU A 140 1.13 -14.95 -18.58
N GLU A 141 1.01 -13.93 -19.43
CA GLU A 141 2.14 -13.24 -20.04
C GLU A 141 2.97 -12.52 -18.99
N ALA A 142 2.33 -11.81 -18.08
CA ALA A 142 2.98 -11.11 -16.97
C ALA A 142 3.73 -12.06 -16.03
N THR A 143 3.11 -13.18 -15.63
CA THR A 143 3.77 -14.20 -14.79
C THR A 143 4.97 -14.82 -15.50
N ARG A 144 4.89 -15.03 -16.81
CA ARG A 144 6.03 -15.52 -17.60
C ARG A 144 7.17 -14.51 -17.68
N VAL A 145 6.86 -13.22 -17.87
CA VAL A 145 7.86 -12.13 -17.89
C VAL A 145 8.55 -12.03 -16.54
N PHE A 146 7.80 -12.03 -15.45
CA PHE A 146 8.32 -12.03 -14.08
C PHE A 146 9.28 -13.21 -13.85
N ARG A 147 8.83 -14.45 -14.06
CA ARG A 147 9.66 -15.66 -13.86
C ARG A 147 10.92 -15.69 -14.71
N LYS A 148 10.89 -15.08 -15.90
CA LYS A 148 12.06 -15.00 -16.78
C LYS A 148 13.10 -13.96 -16.31
N ALA A 149 12.64 -12.88 -15.66
CA ALA A 149 13.51 -11.79 -15.20
C ALA A 149 14.19 -12.10 -13.86
N MET A 150 13.64 -13.03 -13.08
CA MET A 150 14.16 -13.44 -11.78
C MET A 150 15.60 -13.96 -11.88
N LYS A 151 16.45 -13.46 -10.98
CA LYS A 151 17.80 -13.96 -10.69
C LYS A 151 17.90 -14.17 -9.18
N PRO A 152 17.25 -15.22 -8.67
CA PRO A 152 17.06 -15.37 -7.24
C PRO A 152 18.39 -15.66 -6.54
N SER A 153 18.52 -15.13 -5.33
CA SER A 153 19.66 -15.26 -4.44
C SER A 153 19.15 -15.55 -3.03
N GLY A 154 19.62 -16.63 -2.41
CA GLY A 154 19.28 -16.97 -1.04
C GLY A 154 18.82 -18.40 -0.85
N SER A 155 18.11 -18.63 0.26
CA SER A 155 17.56 -19.94 0.59
C SER A 155 16.37 -20.26 -0.30
N LYS A 156 16.13 -21.55 -0.55
CA LYS A 156 15.01 -22.00 -1.38
C LYS A 156 13.65 -21.57 -0.81
N GLU A 157 13.53 -21.60 0.52
CA GLU A 157 12.31 -21.24 1.25
C GLU A 157 11.98 -19.75 1.09
N ASP A 158 12.99 -18.88 1.21
CA ASP A 158 12.81 -17.42 1.04
C ASP A 158 12.45 -17.06 -0.40
N ILE A 159 13.05 -17.77 -1.38
CA ILE A 159 12.76 -17.57 -2.80
C ILE A 159 11.32 -17.96 -3.11
N GLU A 160 10.87 -19.13 -2.65
CA GLU A 160 9.50 -19.62 -2.87
C GLU A 160 8.46 -18.69 -2.23
N LEU A 161 8.70 -18.23 -1.00
CA LEU A 161 7.83 -17.29 -0.31
C LEU A 161 7.75 -15.94 -1.06
N ALA A 162 8.91 -15.34 -1.36
CA ALA A 162 8.96 -14.06 -2.07
C ALA A 162 8.32 -14.15 -3.46
N GLN A 163 8.49 -15.27 -4.15
CA GLN A 163 7.88 -15.52 -5.45
C GLN A 163 6.36 -15.61 -5.35
N SER A 164 5.82 -16.43 -4.44
CA SER A 164 4.38 -16.60 -4.25
C SER A 164 3.71 -15.27 -3.90
N THR A 165 4.29 -14.52 -2.96
CA THR A 165 3.76 -13.22 -2.54
C THR A 165 3.75 -12.20 -3.67
N PHE A 166 4.76 -12.20 -4.56
CA PHE A 166 4.76 -11.30 -5.71
C PHE A 166 3.73 -11.72 -6.77
N GLU A 167 3.63 -13.03 -7.06
CA GLU A 167 2.70 -13.55 -8.07
C GLU A 167 1.23 -13.28 -7.74
N GLU A 168 0.85 -13.24 -6.46
CA GLU A 168 -0.51 -12.85 -6.01
C GLU A 168 -0.92 -11.43 -6.43
N ARG A 169 0.05 -10.56 -6.76
CA ARG A 169 -0.21 -9.18 -7.20
C ARG A 169 -0.46 -9.07 -8.70
N ILE A 170 0.04 -10.01 -9.50
CA ILE A 170 -0.05 -9.97 -10.97
C ILE A 170 -1.50 -10.02 -11.48
N PRO A 171 -2.41 -10.86 -10.96
CA PRO A 171 -3.80 -10.86 -11.41
C PRO A 171 -4.55 -9.56 -11.13
N ARG A 172 -4.03 -8.69 -10.24
CA ARG A 172 -4.71 -7.47 -9.83
C ARG A 172 -4.53 -6.31 -10.81
N ILE A 173 -3.65 -6.42 -11.81
CA ILE A 173 -3.41 -5.37 -12.83
C ILE A 173 -4.20 -5.59 -14.13
N PHE A 174 -4.91 -6.72 -14.26
CA PHE A 174 -5.68 -7.11 -15.44
C PHE A 174 -7.17 -7.23 -15.11
#